data_AF-A0A3D3HZA5-F1
#
_entry.id   AF-A0A3D3HZA5-F1
#
_cell.length_a   1.000
_cell.length_b   1.000
_cell.length_c   1.000
_cell.angle_alpha   90.00
_cell.angle_beta   90.00
_cell.angle_gamma   90.00
#
_symmetry.space_group_name_H-M   'P 1'
#
loop_
_entity.id
_entity.type
_entity.pdbx_description
1 polymer ?
#
loop_
_entity_poly.entity_id
_entity_poly.type
_entity_poly.pdbx_seq_one_letter_code
_entity_poly.pdbx_strand_id
1 'polypeptide(L)'
;MTIHASKGLEFPNVFITGMEQDLFPSRRSQDESKDQSEREEERRLFYVALTRAANKVFLTYASFRTIFGSRTVNIPSEFLNDIDAGLLMNESREGDVFVNENGVKDGKRVSLLGWDDDNDDVVYI
;
A
#
# COMPACT_ATOMS: atom_id res chain seq x y z
N MET A 1 -8.52 3.40 -11.50
CA MET A 1 -9.57 4.35 -11.04
C MET A 1 -9.20 4.84 -9.65
N THR A 2 -9.83 5.91 -9.15
CA THR A 2 -9.66 6.32 -7.74
C THR A 2 -10.49 5.43 -6.82
N ILE A 3 -10.11 5.35 -5.53
CA ILE A 3 -10.88 4.60 -4.52
C ILE A 3 -12.32 5.12 -4.44
N HIS A 4 -12.52 6.45 -4.45
CA HIS A 4 -13.84 7.07 -4.48
C HIS A 4 -14.71 6.58 -5.65
N ALA A 5 -14.14 6.49 -6.85
CA ALA A 5 -14.87 6.05 -8.04
C ALA A 5 -15.18 4.55 -8.04
N SER A 6 -14.54 3.76 -7.17
CA SER A 6 -14.79 2.32 -7.06
C SER A 6 -16.01 1.97 -6.20
N LYS A 7 -16.60 2.94 -5.50
CA LYS A 7 -17.72 2.72 -4.59
C LYS A 7 -18.92 2.12 -5.33
N GLY A 8 -19.39 0.96 -4.86
CA GLY A 8 -20.50 0.24 -5.48
C GLY A 8 -20.11 -0.70 -6.64
N LEU A 9 -18.82 -0.78 -6.97
CA LEU A 9 -18.28 -1.75 -7.93
C LEU A 9 -17.58 -2.91 -7.19
N GLU A 10 -17.42 -4.03 -7.86
CA GLU A 10 -16.69 -5.20 -7.37
C GLU A 10 -15.89 -5.83 -8.51
N PHE A 11 -14.71 -6.38 -8.18
CA PHE A 11 -13.80 -6.97 -9.16
C PHE A 11 -13.22 -8.28 -8.63
N PRO A 12 -12.98 -9.29 -9.49
CA PRO A 12 -12.35 -10.55 -9.07
C PRO A 12 -11.04 -10.36 -8.33
N ASN A 13 -10.19 -9.46 -8.83
CA ASN A 13 -8.90 -9.13 -8.24
C ASN A 13 -8.73 -7.60 -8.23
N VAL A 14 -8.18 -7.05 -7.15
CA VAL A 14 -7.96 -5.60 -6.99
C VAL A 14 -6.52 -5.34 -6.59
N PHE A 15 -5.90 -4.36 -7.25
CA PHE A 15 -4.60 -3.81 -6.86
C PHE A 15 -4.81 -2.44 -6.23
N ILE A 16 -4.46 -2.30 -4.96
CA ILE A 16 -4.45 -1.02 -4.27
C ILE A 16 -3.01 -0.53 -4.27
N THR A 17 -2.77 0.49 -5.09
CA THR A 17 -1.44 1.05 -5.34
C THR A 17 -1.22 2.34 -4.58
N GLY A 18 0.04 2.60 -4.20
CA GLY A 18 0.41 3.83 -3.50
C GLY A 18 0.02 3.79 -2.03
N MET A 19 0.14 2.62 -1.39
CA MET A 19 0.04 2.43 0.06
C MET A 19 1.27 3.03 0.76
N GLU A 20 1.43 4.34 0.62
CA GLU A 20 2.58 5.11 1.07
C GLU A 20 2.12 6.17 2.06
N GLN A 21 2.95 6.43 3.06
CA GLN A 21 2.73 7.57 3.95
C GLN A 21 2.70 8.87 3.14
N ASP A 22 1.87 9.83 3.56
CA ASP A 22 1.60 11.11 2.89
C ASP A 22 0.86 11.03 1.54
N LEU A 23 0.74 9.85 0.94
CA LEU A 23 -0.08 9.61 -0.25
C LEU A 23 -1.42 8.98 0.11
N PHE A 24 -1.40 7.89 0.89
CA PHE A 24 -2.58 7.22 1.39
C PHE A 24 -2.27 6.51 2.72
N PRO A 25 -2.50 7.15 3.89
CA PRO A 25 -3.27 8.39 4.07
C PRO A 25 -2.59 9.63 3.46
N SER A 26 -3.39 10.56 2.94
CA SER A 26 -2.86 11.79 2.35
C SER A 26 -2.29 12.69 3.43
N ARG A 27 -1.20 13.40 3.12
CA ARG A 27 -0.58 14.36 4.04
C ARG A 27 -1.54 15.39 4.62
N ARG A 28 -2.65 15.66 3.92
CA ARG A 28 -3.68 16.60 4.37
C ARG A 28 -4.49 16.06 5.55
N SER A 29 -4.74 14.76 5.60
CA SER A 29 -5.52 14.10 6.66
C SER A 29 -4.70 13.85 7.93
N GLN A 30 -3.37 13.88 7.78
CA GLN A 30 -2.38 13.69 8.85
C GLN A 30 -2.07 14.98 9.64
N ASP A 31 -2.59 16.13 9.21
CA ASP A 31 -2.35 17.41 9.88
C ASP A 31 -3.09 17.45 11.23
N GLU A 32 -2.36 17.32 12.34
CA GLU A 32 -2.90 17.29 13.72
C GLU A 32 -3.65 18.58 14.10
N SER A 33 -3.47 19.67 13.35
CA SER A 33 -4.24 20.90 13.53
C SER A 33 -5.66 20.81 12.98
N LYS A 34 -5.98 19.74 12.24
CA LYS A 34 -7.28 19.49 11.63
C LYS A 34 -8.09 18.46 12.41
N ASP A 35 -9.36 18.37 12.03
CA ASP A 35 -10.32 17.45 12.61
C ASP A 35 -9.93 15.99 12.33
N GLN A 36 -9.93 15.17 13.39
CA GLN A 36 -9.63 13.72 13.34
C GLN A 36 -10.55 12.98 12.35
N SER A 37 -11.69 13.58 12.01
CA SER A 37 -12.64 13.09 11.01
C SER A 37 -12.03 12.86 9.62
N GLU A 38 -11.02 13.66 9.20
CA GLU A 38 -10.37 13.48 7.89
C GLU A 38 -9.57 12.17 7.84
N ARG A 39 -8.81 11.88 8.90
CA ARG A 39 -8.02 10.64 9.02
C ARG A 39 -8.92 9.41 9.08
N GLU A 40 -10.02 9.49 9.82
CA GLU A 40 -11.02 8.43 9.87
C GLU A 40 -11.72 8.21 8.52
N GLU A 41 -11.95 9.27 7.74
CA GLU A 41 -12.50 9.14 6.38
C GLU A 41 -11.54 8.39 5.46
N GLU A 42 -10.25 8.67 5.51
CA GLU A 42 -9.28 7.91 4.70
C GLU A 42 -9.18 6.45 5.10
N ARG A 43 -9.29 6.15 6.41
CA ARG A 43 -9.40 4.76 6.88
C ARG A 43 -10.68 4.08 6.36
N ARG A 44 -11.81 4.81 6.29
CA ARG A 44 -13.04 4.30 5.64
C ARG A 44 -12.84 4.07 4.14
N LEU A 45 -12.11 4.94 3.45
CA LEU A 45 -11.77 4.74 2.04
C LEU A 45 -10.91 3.49 1.85
N PHE A 46 -9.96 3.23 2.74
CA PHE A 46 -9.14 2.01 2.66
C PHE A 46 -10.01 0.76 2.81
N TYR A 47 -10.92 0.75 3.78
CA TYR A 47 -11.89 -0.32 3.93
C TYR A 47 -12.77 -0.52 2.69
N VAL A 48 -13.24 0.57 2.07
CA VAL A 48 -13.98 0.49 0.81
C VAL A 48 -13.12 -0.18 -0.27
N ALA A 49 -11.86 0.22 -0.42
CA ALA A 49 -10.93 -0.34 -1.40
C ALA A 49 -10.71 -1.85 -1.19
N LEU A 50 -10.48 -2.28 0.06
CA LEU A 50 -10.32 -3.69 0.42
C LEU A 50 -11.56 -4.52 0.03
N THR A 51 -12.75 -4.00 0.34
CA THR A 51 -14.02 -4.69 0.04
C THR A 51 -14.43 -4.63 -1.44
N ARG A 52 -13.65 -4.02 -2.33
CA ARG A 52 -13.90 -4.11 -3.78
C ARG A 52 -13.42 -5.44 -4.37
N ALA A 53 -12.52 -6.14 -3.67
CA ALA A 53 -11.97 -7.42 -4.12
C ALA A 53 -12.90 -8.58 -3.77
N ALA A 54 -13.26 -9.38 -4.76
CA ALA A 54 -14.04 -10.60 -4.53
C ALA A 54 -13.16 -11.81 -4.15
N ASN A 55 -11.98 -11.96 -4.77
CA ASN A 55 -11.09 -13.11 -4.54
C ASN A 55 -9.75 -12.70 -3.92
N LYS A 56 -9.02 -11.78 -4.56
CA LYS A 56 -7.68 -11.37 -4.12
C LYS A 56 -7.52 -9.86 -4.13
N VAL A 57 -6.85 -9.36 -3.10
CA VAL A 57 -6.38 -7.97 -3.02
C VAL A 57 -4.86 -7.98 -2.96
N PHE A 58 -4.24 -7.07 -3.70
CA PHE A 58 -2.80 -6.86 -3.72
C PHE A 58 -2.53 -5.43 -3.26
N LEU A 59 -1.65 -5.28 -2.27
CA LEU A 59 -1.29 -3.98 -1.71
C LEU A 59 0.14 -3.65 -2.16
N THR A 60 0.35 -2.44 -2.68
CA THR A 60 1.67 -2.06 -3.20
C THR A 60 2.04 -0.65 -2.78
N TYR A 61 3.32 -0.45 -2.52
CA TYR A 61 3.91 0.85 -2.24
C TYR A 61 5.22 1.00 -3.02
N ALA A 62 5.62 2.23 -3.31
CA ALA A 62 6.90 2.53 -3.93
C ALA A 62 7.86 3.10 -2.89
N SER A 63 9.07 2.55 -2.78
CA SER A 63 10.13 3.11 -1.91
C SER A 63 10.60 4.49 -2.42
N PHE A 64 10.46 4.74 -3.72
CA PHE A 64 10.71 6.03 -4.34
C PHE A 64 9.58 6.40 -5.29
N ARG A 65 9.17 7.66 -5.28
CA ARG A 65 8.16 8.16 -6.21
C ARG A 65 8.58 9.50 -6.79
N THR A 66 8.42 9.63 -8.11
CA THR A 66 8.60 10.92 -8.79
C THR A 66 7.24 11.58 -9.00
N ILE A 67 7.00 12.73 -8.35
CA ILE A 67 5.80 13.54 -8.53
C ILE A 67 6.23 14.96 -8.95
N PHE A 68 5.65 15.47 -10.04
CA PHE A 68 5.96 16.79 -10.58
C PHE A 68 7.48 17.06 -10.78
N GLY A 69 8.23 16.01 -11.16
CA GLY A 69 9.68 16.08 -11.38
C GLY A 69 10.53 16.01 -10.12
N SER A 70 9.92 15.96 -8.93
CA SER A 70 10.62 15.74 -7.66
C SER A 70 10.55 14.27 -7.26
N ARG A 71 11.70 13.66 -6.97
CA ARG A 71 11.79 12.28 -6.46
C ARG A 71 11.83 12.32 -4.93
N THR A 72 10.87 11.65 -4.30
CA THR A 72 10.78 11.50 -2.85
C THR A 72 11.00 10.06 -2.42
N VAL A 73 11.60 9.89 -1.25
CA VAL A 73 11.66 8.59 -0.57
C VAL A 73 10.38 8.45 0.24
N ASN A 74 9.71 7.31 0.09
CA ASN A 74 8.44 7.06 0.74
C ASN A 74 8.54 5.82 1.63
N ILE A 75 7.79 5.85 2.73
CA ILE A 75 7.65 4.71 3.64
C ILE A 75 6.26 4.09 3.48
N PRO A 76 6.06 2.82 3.86
CA PRO A 76 4.76 2.17 3.81
C PRO A 76 3.71 2.94 4.61
N SER A 77 2.46 2.90 4.13
CA SER A 77 1.30 3.47 4.79
C SER A 77 1.07 2.84 6.17
N GLU A 78 0.70 3.66 7.16
CA GLU A 78 0.25 3.18 8.46
C GLU A 78 -0.92 2.19 8.40
N PHE A 79 -1.77 2.25 7.36
CA PHE A 79 -2.90 1.34 7.19
C PHE A 79 -2.49 -0.12 6.98
N LEU A 80 -1.25 -0.37 6.57
CA LEU A 80 -0.71 -1.72 6.45
C LEU A 80 -0.48 -2.36 7.82
N ASN A 81 -0.14 -1.55 8.83
CA ASN A 81 0.05 -2.01 10.21
C ASN A 81 -1.27 -2.34 10.91
N ASP A 82 -2.40 -1.82 10.40
CA ASP A 82 -3.73 -2.16 10.90
C ASP A 82 -4.17 -3.59 10.50
N ILE A 83 -3.45 -4.24 9.58
CA ILE A 83 -3.74 -5.60 9.11
C ILE A 83 -2.93 -6.60 9.93
N ASP A 84 -3.59 -7.67 10.38
CA ASP A 84 -2.90 -8.79 11.03
C ASP A 84 -1.82 -9.38 10.10
N ALA A 85 -0.59 -9.46 10.60
CA ALA A 85 0.54 -10.03 9.89
C ALA A 85 0.30 -11.49 9.44
N GLY A 86 -0.60 -12.23 10.11
CA GLY A 86 -1.01 -13.57 9.69
C GLY A 86 -1.85 -13.62 8.40
N LEU A 87 -2.38 -12.47 7.95
CA LEU A 87 -3.18 -12.33 6.73
C LEU A 87 -2.38 -11.77 5.55
N LEU A 88 -1.15 -11.28 5.80
CA LEU A 88 -0.29 -10.70 4.78
C LEU A 88 0.68 -11.74 4.22
N MET A 89 0.90 -11.70 2.90
CA MET A 89 1.88 -12.53 2.22
C MET A 89 2.83 -11.64 1.44
N ASN A 90 3.90 -11.21 2.10
CA ASN A 90 4.87 -10.29 1.52
C ASN A 90 5.64 -10.94 0.36
N GLU A 91 5.60 -10.31 -0.82
CA GLU A 91 6.44 -10.66 -1.96
C GLU A 91 7.47 -9.55 -2.21
N SER A 92 8.72 -9.76 -1.80
CA SER A 92 9.81 -8.80 -1.98
C SER A 92 10.91 -9.34 -2.89
N ARG A 93 11.62 -8.41 -3.55
CA ARG A 93 12.82 -8.75 -4.32
C ARG A 93 13.99 -9.00 -3.36
N GLU A 94 14.88 -9.89 -3.78
CA GLU A 94 16.10 -10.23 -3.06
C GLU A 94 17.00 -8.98 -2.96
N GLY A 95 17.24 -8.50 -1.74
CA GLY A 95 17.99 -7.27 -1.48
C GLY A 95 17.19 -6.12 -0.87
N ASP A 96 15.85 -6.22 -0.81
CA ASP A 96 15.02 -5.24 -0.12
C ASP A 96 15.10 -5.42 1.40
N VAL A 97 15.57 -4.39 2.11
CA VAL A 97 15.71 -4.40 3.57
C VAL A 97 14.41 -3.89 4.20
N PHE A 98 13.61 -4.79 4.76
CA PHE A 98 12.47 -4.43 5.61
C PHE A 98 12.94 -4.24 7.06
N VAL A 99 12.75 -3.03 7.59
CA VAL A 99 12.88 -2.77 9.02
C VAL A 99 11.50 -2.95 9.64
N ASN A 100 11.30 -4.04 10.38
CA ASN A 100 10.16 -4.19 11.28
C ASN A 100 10.61 -3.96 12.73
N GLU A 101 9.65 -3.79 13.63
CA GLU A 101 9.85 -3.58 15.07
C GLU A 101 10.49 -4.79 15.78
N ASN A 102 10.56 -5.95 15.12
CA ASN A 102 10.98 -7.24 15.65
C ASN A 102 12.25 -7.83 14.97
N GLY A 103 13.02 -7.01 14.24
CA GLY A 103 14.28 -7.40 13.58
C GLY A 103 14.16 -7.84 12.11
N VAL A 104 15.31 -7.74 11.42
CA VAL A 104 15.47 -8.05 9.98
C VAL A 104 15.10 -9.52 9.71
N LYS A 105 14.06 -9.74 8.90
CA LYS A 105 13.75 -11.06 8.34
C LYS A 105 14.04 -11.06 6.85
N ASP A 106 14.91 -11.96 6.44
CA ASP A 106 15.27 -12.21 5.04
C ASP A 106 14.05 -12.81 4.33
N GLY A 107 13.43 -12.06 3.43
CA GLY A 107 12.23 -12.48 2.71
C GLY A 107 12.56 -13.54 1.66
N LYS A 108 11.99 -14.75 1.79
CA LYS A 108 12.09 -15.76 0.73
C LYS A 108 11.17 -15.40 -0.44
N ARG A 109 11.75 -15.40 -1.65
CA ARG A 109 11.04 -15.21 -2.93
C ARG A 109 9.88 -16.20 -3.09
N VAL A 110 8.68 -15.69 -3.31
CA VAL A 110 7.62 -16.37 -4.05
C VAL A 110 7.10 -15.32 -5.02
N SER A 111 7.10 -15.62 -6.32
CA SER A 111 6.55 -14.73 -7.35
C SER A 111 5.28 -15.39 -7.88
N LEU A 112 4.11 -14.93 -7.45
CA LEU A 112 2.83 -15.54 -7.87
C LEU A 112 2.41 -15.18 -9.31
N LEU A 113 3.02 -14.17 -9.94
CA LEU A 113 2.46 -13.57 -11.16
C LEU A 113 3.38 -13.49 -12.39
N GLY A 114 4.68 -13.80 -12.33
CA GLY A 114 5.53 -13.87 -13.53
C GLY A 114 5.48 -12.62 -14.44
N TRP A 115 5.41 -11.42 -13.84
CA TRP A 115 5.39 -10.13 -14.54
C TRP A 115 6.73 -9.38 -14.40
N ASP A 116 7.01 -8.56 -15.41
CA ASP A 116 8.30 -8.00 -15.87
C ASP A 116 9.35 -7.63 -14.82
N ASP A 117 10.60 -8.01 -15.14
CA ASP A 117 11.83 -7.72 -14.40
C ASP A 117 12.31 -6.26 -14.51
N ASP A 118 11.62 -5.40 -15.27
CA ASP A 118 12.08 -4.04 -15.62
C ASP A 118 11.43 -2.90 -14.80
N ASN A 119 10.55 -3.20 -13.84
CA ASN A 119 9.88 -2.17 -13.03
C ASN A 119 10.40 -2.16 -11.58
N ASP A 120 11.51 -1.46 -11.38
CA ASP A 120 12.25 -1.37 -10.11
C ASP A 120 11.57 -0.57 -9.00
N ASP A 121 10.42 0.05 -9.29
CA ASP A 121 9.78 1.02 -8.38
C ASP A 121 8.60 0.45 -7.57
N VAL A 122 8.20 -0.82 -7.74
CA VAL A 122 6.98 -1.37 -7.11
C VAL A 122 7.32 -2.53 -6.16
N VAL A 123 7.12 -2.30 -4.86
CA VAL A 123 7.22 -3.34 -3.82
C VAL A 123 5.82 -3.91 -3.58
N TYR A 124 5.71 -5.24 -3.62
CA TYR A 124 4.47 -5.96 -3.36
C TYR A 124 4.39 -6.40 -1.89
N ILE A 125 3.24 -6.20 -1.25
CA ILE A 125 2.91 -6.68 0.10
C ILE A 125 1.74 -7.66 -0.01
#